data_AF-A0A964C6F9-F1
#
_entry.id   AF-A0A964C6F9-F1
#
_cell.length_a   1.000
_cell.length_b   1.000
_cell.length_c   1.000
_cell.angle_alpha   90.00
_cell.angle_beta   90.00
_cell.angle_gamma   90.00
#
_symmetry.space_group_name_H-M   'P 1'
#
loop_
_entity.id
_entity.type
_entity.pdbx_description
1 polymer ?
#
loop_
_entity_poly.entity_id
_entity_poly.type
_entity_poly.pdbx_seq_one_letter_code
_entity_poly.pdbx_strand_id
1 'polypeptide(L)'
;MILNLTRREVLGFVSGTFAMTLFGCWRKQSASIASAASPTPACTVRPQQTEGPYFVDEKLNRSDIRSDPADGTIKQGVPLRLVFQVSQIRDRSCTPLKNAIVDVWHCDAAGVYSDASDRNFNTVGKKFLRGYQTTNANGIAEFLTVYPGCIPAEPFTSTSKSAPILHLKKAMSLPRNFILMMR
;
A
#
# COMPACT_ATOMS: atom_id res chain seq x y z
N MET A 1 25.34 -16.44 26.31
CA MET A 1 25.90 -15.09 26.51
C MET A 1 26.69 -14.76 25.26
N ILE A 2 26.05 -14.14 24.27
CA ILE A 2 26.68 -13.83 22.98
C ILE A 2 27.22 -12.41 23.09
N LEU A 3 28.55 -12.26 23.07
CA LEU A 3 29.25 -11.00 23.26
C LEU A 3 29.29 -10.21 21.96
N ASN A 4 28.80 -8.96 22.03
CA ASN A 4 28.99 -7.92 21.03
C ASN A 4 30.48 -7.58 20.90
N LEU A 5 30.98 -7.51 19.66
CA LEU A 5 32.30 -6.92 19.37
C LEU A 5 32.11 -5.68 18.50
N THR A 6 32.29 -4.52 19.13
CA THR A 6 32.37 -3.21 18.51
C THR A 6 33.82 -2.80 18.25
N ARG A 7 34.02 -2.25 17.04
CA ARG A 7 34.79 -1.06 16.66
C ARG A 7 36.12 -0.76 17.38
N ARG A 8 37.16 -0.62 16.54
CA ARG A 8 38.43 0.11 16.75
C ARG A 8 39.52 -0.61 17.55
N GLU A 9 40.22 -1.54 16.91
CA GLU A 9 41.69 -1.68 16.93
C GLU A 9 42.04 -2.39 15.62
N VAL A 10 43.01 -1.93 14.83
CA VAL A 10 44.34 -2.55 14.67
C VAL A 10 45.03 -1.67 13.62
N LEU A 11 45.88 -0.74 14.07
CA LEU A 11 47.35 -0.79 14.03
C LEU A 11 47.95 -0.01 12.84
N GLY A 12 48.57 1.12 13.18
CA GLY A 12 49.61 1.79 12.39
C GLY A 12 51.02 1.40 12.86
N PHE A 13 52.01 2.08 12.26
CA PHE A 13 53.49 1.93 12.34
C PHE A 13 54.05 0.91 11.34
N VAL A 14 55.07 1.21 10.52
CA VAL A 14 56.42 1.72 10.86
C VAL A 14 57.05 2.52 9.70
N SER A 15 57.87 3.51 10.07
CA SER A 15 58.76 4.34 9.24
C SER A 15 60.05 3.62 8.78
N GLY A 16 60.54 3.92 7.57
CA GLY A 16 61.93 3.61 7.18
C GLY A 16 62.22 3.89 5.70
N THR A 17 63.19 4.77 5.43
CA THR A 17 63.67 5.20 4.12
C THR A 17 64.48 4.11 3.39
N PHE A 18 64.20 3.89 2.10
CA PHE A 18 65.14 3.22 1.18
C PHE A 18 65.02 3.79 -0.24
N ALA A 19 66.16 3.92 -0.91
CA ALA A 19 66.40 4.72 -2.10
C ALA A 19 65.95 4.07 -3.43
N MET A 20 65.82 4.94 -4.45
CA MET A 20 65.43 4.75 -5.86
C MET A 20 65.74 3.39 -6.53
N THR A 21 64.72 2.84 -7.22
CA THR A 21 64.88 2.07 -8.46
C THR A 21 63.82 2.48 -9.49
N LEU A 22 64.20 2.31 -10.76
CA LEU A 22 63.68 2.90 -12.00
C LEU A 22 62.38 2.25 -12.52
N PHE A 23 61.62 3.06 -13.26
CA PHE A 23 60.67 2.71 -14.33
C PHE A 23 59.81 1.45 -14.17
N GLY A 24 58.55 1.67 -13.83
CA GLY A 24 57.48 0.72 -14.09
C GLY A 24 56.16 1.33 -13.66
N CYS A 25 55.43 1.96 -14.58
CA CYS A 25 54.04 2.36 -14.39
C CYS A 25 53.20 1.09 -14.16
N TRP A 26 53.18 0.59 -12.92
CA TRP A 26 52.24 -0.45 -12.52
C TRP A 26 50.90 0.23 -12.31
N ARG A 27 50.13 0.37 -13.40
CA ARG A 27 48.71 0.71 -13.29
C ARG A 27 48.05 -0.40 -12.48
N LYS A 28 47.80 -0.17 -11.19
CA LYS A 28 46.87 -0.98 -10.42
C LYS A 28 45.50 -0.74 -11.03
N GLN A 29 45.09 -1.65 -11.90
CA GLN A 29 43.75 -1.65 -12.45
C GLN A 29 42.84 -2.14 -11.33
N SER A 30 42.34 -1.20 -10.53
CA SER A 30 41.22 -1.45 -9.62
C SER A 30 40.04 -1.85 -10.50
N ALA A 31 39.82 -3.16 -10.63
CA ALA A 31 38.60 -3.69 -11.17
C ALA A 31 37.49 -3.33 -10.18
N SER A 32 36.77 -2.26 -10.46
CA SER A 32 35.50 -1.95 -9.81
C SER A 32 34.57 -3.12 -10.13
N ILE A 33 34.37 -4.03 -9.18
CA ILE A 33 33.28 -5.01 -9.28
C ILE A 33 32.01 -4.18 -9.16
N ALA A 34 31.45 -3.78 -10.29
CA ALA A 34 30.12 -3.21 -10.35
C ALA A 34 29.18 -4.30 -9.84
N SER A 35 28.73 -4.17 -8.60
CA SER A 35 27.63 -4.96 -8.07
C SER A 35 26.44 -4.74 -9.01
N ALA A 36 26.14 -5.74 -9.84
CA ALA A 36 24.96 -5.71 -10.69
C ALA A 36 23.75 -5.63 -9.77
N ALA A 37 23.25 -4.41 -9.54
CA ALA A 37 22.00 -4.20 -8.84
C ALA A 37 20.92 -4.88 -9.69
N SER A 38 20.31 -5.94 -9.15
CA SER A 38 19.14 -6.55 -9.76
C SER A 38 18.11 -5.45 -10.02
N PRO A 39 17.59 -5.31 -11.25
CA PRO A 39 16.63 -4.26 -11.54
C PRO A 39 15.40 -4.48 -10.66
N THR A 40 15.10 -3.51 -9.80
CA THR A 40 13.85 -3.49 -9.05
C THR A 40 12.70 -3.41 -10.06
N PRO A 41 11.69 -4.30 -10.00
CA PRO A 41 10.59 -4.27 -10.95
C PRO A 41 9.87 -2.92 -10.88
N ALA A 42 9.54 -2.35 -12.05
CA ALA A 42 8.86 -1.05 -12.15
C ALA A 42 7.49 -1.03 -11.44
N CYS A 43 6.83 -2.18 -11.33
CA CYS A 43 5.68 -2.41 -10.48
C CYS A 43 5.51 -3.90 -10.14
N THR A 44 4.85 -4.19 -9.02
CA THR A 44 4.49 -5.55 -8.58
C THR A 44 2.98 -5.73 -8.64
N VAL A 45 2.53 -6.85 -9.19
CA VAL A 45 1.11 -7.23 -9.23
C VAL A 45 0.61 -7.43 -7.80
N ARG A 46 -0.49 -6.75 -7.45
CA ARG A 46 -1.20 -7.04 -6.20
C ARG A 46 -2.20 -8.17 -6.44
N PRO A 47 -2.27 -9.16 -5.53
CA PRO A 47 -3.26 -10.23 -5.64
C PRO A 47 -4.66 -9.64 -5.52
N GLN A 48 -5.59 -10.22 -6.28
CA GLN A 48 -7.01 -9.92 -6.10
C GLN A 48 -7.44 -10.35 -4.70
N GLN A 49 -8.17 -9.48 -3.99
CA GLN A 49 -8.83 -9.82 -2.74
C GLN A 49 -10.29 -10.21 -3.02
N THR A 50 -10.87 -11.03 -2.15
CA THR A 50 -12.31 -11.32 -2.16
C THR A 50 -13.08 -10.13 -1.57
N GLU A 51 -14.30 -9.90 -2.06
CA GLU A 51 -15.13 -8.75 -1.67
C GLU A 51 -15.59 -8.81 -0.20
N GLY A 52 -15.63 -10.01 0.39
CA GLY A 52 -16.11 -10.19 1.76
C GLY A 52 -17.63 -10.00 1.90
N PRO A 53 -18.18 -10.22 3.11
CA PRO A 53 -19.63 -10.29 3.31
C PRO A 53 -20.34 -8.92 3.35
N TYR A 54 -19.59 -7.81 3.48
CA TYR A 54 -20.15 -6.45 3.62
C TYR A 54 -20.05 -5.61 2.34
N PHE A 55 -19.73 -6.23 1.19
CA PHE A 55 -19.74 -5.51 -0.08
C PHE A 55 -21.18 -5.25 -0.54
N VAL A 56 -21.44 -4.00 -0.94
CA VAL A 56 -22.70 -3.54 -1.54
C VAL A 56 -22.36 -2.57 -2.65
N ASP A 57 -22.86 -2.82 -3.86
CA ASP A 57 -22.63 -1.97 -5.04
C ASP A 57 -23.57 -0.75 -5.04
N GLU A 58 -23.24 0.23 -4.22
CA GLU A 58 -24.03 1.45 -4.03
C GLU A 58 -23.87 2.47 -5.16
N LYS A 59 -22.86 2.32 -6.02
CA LYS A 59 -22.57 3.21 -7.16
C LYS A 59 -22.52 4.70 -6.78
N LEU A 60 -21.87 5.03 -5.67
CA LEU A 60 -21.73 6.40 -5.17
C LEU A 60 -20.45 7.07 -5.71
N ASN A 61 -20.58 8.01 -6.64
CA ASN A 61 -19.44 8.79 -7.16
C ASN A 61 -19.12 9.96 -6.23
N ARG A 62 -18.15 9.78 -5.31
CA ARG A 62 -17.76 10.81 -4.35
C ARG A 62 -16.38 10.54 -3.77
N SER A 63 -15.60 11.60 -3.59
CA SER A 63 -14.25 11.53 -3.03
C SER A 63 -14.26 11.65 -1.51
N ASP A 64 -15.11 12.50 -0.91
CA ASP A 64 -15.37 12.44 0.53
C ASP A 64 -16.45 11.39 0.82
N ILE A 65 -16.03 10.29 1.42
CA ILE A 65 -16.93 9.17 1.75
C ILE A 65 -17.38 9.19 3.22
N ARG A 66 -17.00 10.19 4.01
CA ARG A 66 -17.28 10.20 5.46
C ARG A 66 -18.75 10.46 5.80
N SER A 67 -19.46 11.18 4.94
CA SER A 67 -20.87 11.49 5.14
C SER A 67 -21.77 10.33 4.72
N ASP A 68 -22.90 10.18 5.38
CA ASP A 68 -24.02 9.41 4.86
C ASP A 68 -24.85 10.31 3.92
N PRO A 69 -25.10 9.90 2.66
CA PRO A 69 -25.83 10.72 1.71
C PRO A 69 -27.33 10.85 2.05
N ALA A 70 -27.88 9.97 2.89
CA ALA A 70 -29.30 9.99 3.23
C ALA A 70 -29.65 11.06 4.28
N ASP A 71 -28.74 11.31 5.23
CA ASP A 71 -29.01 12.22 6.37
C ASP A 71 -27.89 13.25 6.63
N GLY A 72 -26.78 13.20 5.89
CA GLY A 72 -25.65 14.11 6.02
C GLY A 72 -24.77 13.86 7.25
N THR A 73 -25.04 12.81 8.04
CA THR A 73 -24.23 12.49 9.23
C THR A 73 -22.80 12.12 8.84
N ILE A 74 -21.81 12.66 9.55
CA ILE A 74 -20.39 12.44 9.24
C ILE A 74 -19.78 11.47 10.24
N LYS A 75 -19.16 10.40 9.74
CA LYS A 75 -18.42 9.45 10.58
C LYS A 75 -17.17 10.10 11.17
N GLN A 76 -17.06 10.00 12.49
CA GLN A 76 -15.92 10.48 13.27
C GLN A 76 -14.77 9.47 13.25
N GLY A 77 -13.55 9.96 13.43
CA GLY A 77 -12.33 9.15 13.45
C GLY A 77 -11.11 9.96 13.03
N VAL A 78 -9.95 9.31 12.94
CA VAL A 78 -8.73 9.94 12.42
C VAL A 78 -8.88 10.13 10.91
N PRO A 79 -8.84 11.37 10.37
CA PRO A 79 -8.95 11.60 8.94
C PRO A 79 -7.83 10.90 8.17
N LEU A 80 -8.19 10.30 7.04
CA LEU A 80 -7.28 9.58 6.16
C LEU A 80 -7.51 10.01 4.72
N ARG A 81 -6.46 10.50 4.06
CA ARG A 81 -6.45 10.73 2.62
C ARG A 81 -5.91 9.47 1.93
N LEU A 82 -6.79 8.78 1.22
CA LEU A 82 -6.43 7.59 0.45
C LEU A 82 -6.16 7.97 -0.99
N VAL A 83 -5.00 7.57 -1.51
CA VAL A 83 -4.61 7.80 -2.89
C VAL A 83 -4.26 6.46 -3.52
N PHE A 84 -5.02 6.09 -4.55
CA PHE A 84 -4.76 4.89 -5.33
C PHE A 84 -4.04 5.26 -6.61
N GLN A 85 -2.95 4.55 -6.91
CA GLN A 85 -2.28 4.60 -8.19
C GLN A 85 -2.55 3.32 -8.95
N VAL A 86 -3.39 3.40 -9.97
CA VAL A 86 -3.77 2.26 -10.81
C VAL A 86 -2.92 2.25 -12.06
N SER A 87 -2.32 1.10 -12.34
CA SER A 87 -1.48 0.89 -13.52
C SER A 87 -1.84 -0.42 -14.21
N GLN A 88 -1.61 -0.46 -15.51
CA GLN A 88 -1.67 -1.69 -16.29
C GLN A 88 -0.24 -2.13 -16.64
N ILE A 89 -0.02 -3.44 -16.74
CA ILE A 89 1.21 -3.99 -17.31
C ILE A 89 0.99 -4.26 -18.79
N ARG A 90 1.88 -3.72 -19.62
CA ARG A 90 2.06 -4.10 -21.02
C ARG A 90 3.54 -4.19 -21.31
N ASP A 91 3.98 -5.23 -22.01
CA ASP A 91 5.37 -5.38 -22.47
C ASP A 91 6.42 -5.13 -21.38
N ARG A 92 6.20 -5.70 -20.18
CA ARG A 92 7.05 -5.55 -18.97
C ARG A 92 7.16 -4.12 -18.43
N SER A 93 6.31 -3.20 -18.90
CA SER A 93 6.23 -1.81 -18.46
C SER A 93 4.93 -1.54 -17.72
N CYS A 94 4.99 -0.59 -16.78
CA CYS A 94 3.85 -0.18 -15.96
C CYS A 94 3.40 1.20 -16.41
N THR A 95 2.21 1.29 -17.00
CA THR A 95 1.65 2.55 -17.47
C THR A 95 0.42 2.91 -16.65
N PRO A 96 0.22 4.18 -16.29
CA PRO A 96 -1.00 4.61 -15.61
C PRO A 96 -2.26 4.19 -16.36
N LEU A 97 -3.25 3.71 -15.64
CA LEU A 97 -4.53 3.33 -16.21
C LEU A 97 -5.57 4.42 -15.94
N LYS A 98 -5.90 5.19 -16.97
CA LYS A 98 -6.99 6.17 -16.95
C LYS A 98 -8.35 5.47 -17.03
N ASN A 99 -9.37 6.08 -16.44
CA ASN A 99 -10.77 5.67 -16.52
C ASN A 99 -11.11 4.32 -15.85
N ALA A 100 -10.21 3.78 -15.03
CA ALA A 100 -10.52 2.67 -14.13
C ALA A 100 -11.37 3.14 -12.94
N ILE A 101 -12.40 2.37 -12.59
CA ILE A 101 -13.29 2.61 -11.44
C ILE A 101 -12.67 1.99 -10.19
N VAL A 102 -12.24 2.81 -9.24
CA VAL A 102 -11.77 2.39 -7.92
C VAL A 102 -12.94 2.51 -6.96
N ASP A 103 -13.40 1.40 -6.39
CA ASP A 103 -14.57 1.35 -5.50
C ASP A 103 -14.14 0.89 -4.09
N VAL A 104 -14.47 1.71 -3.09
CA VAL A 104 -13.99 1.64 -1.72
C VAL A 104 -15.17 1.49 -0.77
N TRP A 105 -15.09 0.51 0.14
CA TRP A 105 -15.94 0.39 1.32
C TRP A 105 -15.11 -0.07 2.51
N HIS A 106 -15.43 0.42 3.70
CA HIS A 106 -14.85 -0.08 4.94
C HIS A 106 -15.72 0.25 6.17
N CYS A 107 -15.36 -0.32 7.32
CA CYS A 107 -15.98 0.01 8.59
C CYS A 107 -15.54 1.38 9.14
N ASP A 108 -16.36 1.96 10.01
CA ASP A 108 -15.95 3.15 10.77
C ASP A 108 -14.91 2.83 11.85
N ALA A 109 -14.50 3.84 12.61
CA ALA A 109 -13.49 3.72 13.67
C ALA A 109 -13.88 2.72 14.79
N ALA A 110 -15.17 2.36 14.90
CA ALA A 110 -15.67 1.38 15.85
C ALA A 110 -15.84 -0.02 15.24
N GLY A 111 -15.50 -0.22 13.97
CA GLY A 111 -15.65 -1.49 13.28
C GLY A 111 -17.06 -1.74 12.70
N VAL A 112 -17.91 -0.73 12.63
CA VAL A 112 -19.29 -0.85 12.10
C VAL A 112 -19.30 -0.58 10.60
N TYR A 113 -19.86 -1.51 9.82
CA TYR A 113 -20.11 -1.33 8.39
C TYR A 113 -21.44 -0.62 8.14
N SER A 114 -21.54 0.14 7.06
CA SER A 114 -22.82 0.66 6.54
C SER A 114 -23.54 -0.42 5.73
N ASP A 115 -24.85 -0.28 5.56
CA ASP A 115 -25.72 -1.23 4.86
C ASP A 115 -25.52 -2.70 5.25
N ALA A 116 -25.39 -2.95 6.54
CA ALA A 116 -25.15 -4.27 7.08
C ALA A 116 -25.91 -4.51 8.38
N SER A 117 -26.24 -5.77 8.63
CA SER A 117 -26.83 -6.23 9.88
C SER A 117 -25.96 -7.33 10.46
N ASP A 118 -25.54 -7.16 11.70
CA ASP A 118 -24.67 -8.08 12.44
C ASP A 118 -25.11 -8.13 13.91
N ARG A 119 -24.52 -9.02 14.71
CA ARG A 119 -24.87 -9.22 16.12
C ARG A 119 -24.84 -7.93 16.95
N ASN A 120 -23.92 -7.02 16.64
CA ASN A 120 -23.64 -5.83 17.45
C ASN A 120 -24.14 -4.52 16.84
N PHE A 121 -24.64 -4.53 15.59
CA PHE A 121 -25.10 -3.33 14.92
C PHE A 121 -26.10 -3.65 13.80
N ASN A 122 -26.98 -2.68 13.51
CA ASN A 122 -27.83 -2.70 12.33
C ASN A 122 -27.80 -1.32 11.69
N THR A 123 -27.30 -1.26 10.46
CA THR A 123 -27.09 -0.04 9.68
C THR A 123 -27.67 -0.17 8.28
N VAL A 124 -28.61 -1.09 8.06
CA VAL A 124 -29.30 -1.28 6.77
C VAL A 124 -29.82 0.06 6.25
N GLY A 125 -29.53 0.36 4.98
CA GLY A 125 -29.89 1.62 4.31
C GLY A 125 -28.96 2.80 4.58
N LYS A 126 -28.01 2.70 5.52
CA LYS A 126 -26.92 3.68 5.67
C LYS A 126 -25.85 3.45 4.62
N LYS A 127 -25.19 4.51 4.17
CA LYS A 127 -24.19 4.45 3.09
C LYS A 127 -22.89 5.19 3.39
N PHE A 128 -22.62 5.57 4.63
CA PHE A 128 -21.32 6.15 5.00
C PHE A 128 -20.13 5.24 4.62
N LEU A 129 -18.97 5.83 4.40
CA LEU A 129 -17.69 5.15 4.13
C LEU A 129 -17.71 4.21 2.92
N ARG A 130 -18.55 4.53 1.94
CA ARG A 130 -18.67 3.85 0.64
C ARG A 130 -18.58 4.85 -0.51
N GLY A 131 -17.82 4.53 -1.55
CA GLY A 131 -17.79 5.36 -2.75
C GLY A 131 -16.80 4.88 -3.78
N TYR A 132 -17.01 5.31 -5.02
CA TYR A 132 -16.10 5.06 -6.12
C TYR A 132 -15.58 6.37 -6.70
N GLN A 133 -14.40 6.27 -7.31
CA GLN A 133 -13.79 7.32 -8.11
C GLN A 133 -13.23 6.71 -9.39
N THR A 134 -13.31 7.48 -10.47
CA THR A 134 -12.67 7.13 -11.73
C THR A 134 -11.26 7.73 -11.77
N THR A 135 -10.28 6.90 -12.10
CA THR A 135 -8.88 7.32 -12.20
C THR A 135 -8.65 8.35 -13.30
N ASN A 136 -7.85 9.37 -12.99
CA ASN A 136 -7.46 10.41 -13.93
C ASN A 136 -6.39 9.93 -14.94
N ALA A 137 -5.87 10.85 -15.77
CA ALA A 137 -4.85 10.52 -16.78
C ALA A 137 -3.54 9.95 -16.19
N ASN A 138 -3.25 10.23 -14.92
CA ASN A 138 -2.10 9.71 -14.19
C ASN A 138 -2.43 8.41 -13.43
N GLY A 139 -3.60 7.82 -13.67
CA GLY A 139 -4.05 6.60 -13.00
C GLY A 139 -4.42 6.83 -11.52
N ILE A 140 -4.68 8.07 -11.11
CA ILE A 140 -4.91 8.41 -9.70
C ILE A 140 -6.40 8.50 -9.39
N ALA A 141 -6.82 7.85 -8.31
CA ALA A 141 -8.13 8.02 -7.66
C ALA A 141 -7.91 8.38 -6.19
N GLU A 142 -8.67 9.35 -5.67
CA GLU A 142 -8.45 9.89 -4.33
C GLU A 142 -9.72 9.93 -3.50
N PHE A 143 -9.59 9.64 -2.21
CA PHE A 143 -10.67 9.67 -1.25
C PHE A 143 -10.27 10.36 0.04
N LEU A 144 -11.22 11.04 0.67
CA LEU A 144 -11.15 11.49 2.05
C LEU A 144 -12.05 10.59 2.89
N THR A 145 -11.46 9.95 3.89
CA THR A 145 -12.15 8.99 4.76
C THR A 145 -11.64 9.10 6.21
N VAL A 146 -11.97 8.11 7.06
CA VAL A 146 -11.42 7.90 8.39
C VAL A 146 -10.65 6.58 8.46
N TYR A 147 -9.65 6.50 9.33
CA TYR A 147 -8.93 5.24 9.60
C TYR A 147 -9.89 4.17 10.17
N PRO A 148 -9.91 2.92 9.63
CA PRO A 148 -10.87 1.91 10.07
C PRO A 148 -10.56 1.37 11.47
N GLY A 149 -11.60 1.01 12.22
CA GLY A 149 -11.46 0.28 13.47
C GLY A 149 -11.13 -1.21 13.24
N CYS A 150 -10.56 -1.87 14.26
CA CYS A 150 -10.45 -3.33 14.26
C CYS A 150 -11.83 -3.97 14.45
N ILE A 151 -12.15 -4.97 13.64
CA ILE A 151 -13.29 -5.86 13.90
C ILE A 151 -12.86 -6.86 14.99
N PRO A 152 -13.66 -7.10 16.04
CA PRO A 152 -13.39 -8.20 16.97
C PRO A 152 -13.39 -9.52 16.19
N ALA A 153 -12.32 -10.31 16.29
CA ALA A 153 -12.30 -11.66 15.71
C ALA A 153 -13.31 -12.56 16.45
N GLU A 154 -13.88 -13.52 15.73
CA GLU A 154 -14.65 -14.63 16.30
C GLU A 154 -13.87 -15.31 17.45
N PRO A 155 -14.54 -15.85 18.49
CA PRO A 155 -13.94 -16.21 19.78
C PRO A 155 -12.98 -17.41 19.78
N PHE A 156 -12.42 -17.84 18.64
CA PHE A 156 -11.55 -19.02 18.55
C PHE A 156 -10.06 -18.76 18.31
N THR A 157 -9.58 -17.51 18.35
CA THR A 157 -8.12 -17.28 18.46
C THR A 157 -7.82 -16.24 19.54
N SER A 158 -7.21 -16.71 20.62
CA SER A 158 -6.60 -15.87 21.64
C SER A 158 -5.63 -14.89 20.96
N THR A 159 -5.93 -13.59 21.05
CA THR A 159 -5.03 -12.48 20.68
C THR A 159 -4.82 -12.20 19.18
N SER A 160 -5.85 -12.24 18.33
CA SER A 160 -5.76 -11.65 16.99
C SER A 160 -6.88 -10.64 16.75
N LYS A 161 -6.60 -9.35 16.93
CA LYS A 161 -7.40 -8.30 16.28
C LYS A 161 -7.04 -8.32 14.80
N SER A 162 -8.01 -8.58 13.92
CA SER A 162 -7.80 -8.43 12.48
C SER A 162 -7.35 -6.98 12.19
N ALA A 163 -6.28 -6.83 11.41
CA ALA A 163 -5.83 -5.52 10.95
C ALA A 163 -6.98 -4.79 10.25
N PRO A 164 -7.04 -3.45 10.28
CA PRO A 164 -8.06 -2.70 9.56
C PRO A 164 -7.89 -2.93 8.05
N ILE A 165 -8.72 -3.81 7.49
CA ILE A 165 -8.71 -4.12 6.06
C ILE A 165 -9.56 -3.07 5.35
N LEU A 166 -8.88 -2.17 4.63
CA LEU A 166 -9.51 -1.39 3.58
C LEU A 166 -9.82 -2.36 2.43
N HIS A 167 -11.11 -2.64 2.21
CA HIS A 167 -11.52 -3.49 1.11
C HIS A 167 -11.59 -2.65 -0.15
N LEU A 168 -10.96 -3.12 -1.22
CA LEU A 168 -11.03 -2.49 -2.53
C LEU A 168 -11.60 -3.47 -3.54
N LYS A 169 -12.62 -3.02 -4.27
CA LYS A 169 -13.10 -3.73 -5.46
C LYS A 169 -12.26 -3.29 -6.63
N LYS A 170 -11.80 -4.32 -7.32
CA LYS A 170 -11.04 -4.28 -8.57
C LYS A 170 -11.62 -3.23 -9.52
N ALA A 171 -10.70 -2.50 -10.17
CA ALA A 171 -10.95 -1.64 -11.34
C ALA A 171 -11.96 -2.29 -12.30
N MET A 172 -13.23 -1.92 -12.19
CA MET A 172 -14.30 -2.56 -12.97
C MET A 172 -14.46 -1.83 -14.31
N SER A 173 -13.39 -1.91 -15.11
CA SER A 173 -13.42 -1.74 -16.56
C SER A 173 -12.10 -2.28 -17.06
N LEU A 174 -12.17 -3.32 -17.92
CA LEU A 174 -11.08 -3.96 -18.69
C LEU A 174 -10.62 -5.37 -18.20
N PRO A 175 -10.10 -6.23 -19.11
CA PRO A 175 -9.99 -7.68 -18.94
C PRO A 175 -8.80 -8.13 -18.07
N ARG A 176 -9.08 -8.98 -17.07
CA ARG A 176 -8.21 -9.92 -16.30
C ARG A 176 -6.79 -9.52 -15.80
N ASN A 177 -6.10 -8.51 -16.31
CA ASN A 177 -4.68 -8.20 -16.02
C ASN A 177 -4.46 -6.74 -15.55
N PHE A 178 -4.94 -6.38 -14.36
CA PHE A 178 -4.75 -5.02 -13.79
C PHE A 178 -4.06 -5.05 -12.44
N ILE A 179 -3.24 -4.03 -12.19
CA ILE A 179 -2.52 -3.85 -10.94
C ILE A 179 -3.05 -2.61 -10.24
N LEU A 180 -3.54 -2.82 -9.02
CA LEU A 180 -3.71 -1.75 -8.07
C LEU A 180 -2.39 -1.54 -7.32
N MET A 181 -1.84 -0.33 -7.31
CA MET A 181 -0.81 0.04 -6.35
C MET A 181 -1.41 1.01 -5.32
N MET A 182 -1.46 0.59 -4.06
CA MET A 182 -1.63 1.52 -2.94
C MET A 182 -0.23 2.06 -2.60
N ARG A 183 -0.05 3.38 -2.63
CA ARG A 183 1.15 4.04 -2.08
C ARG A 183 0.74 4.79 -0.82
#